data_AF-A0A4S8MMI7-F1
#
_entry.id   AF-A0A4S8MMI7-F1
#
_cell.length_a   1.000
_cell.length_b   1.000
_cell.length_c   1.000
_cell.angle_alpha   90.00
_cell.angle_beta   90.00
_cell.angle_gamma   90.00
#
_symmetry.space_group_name_H-M   'P 1'
#
loop_
_entity.id
_entity.type
_entity.pdbx_description
1 polymer ?
#
loop_
_entity_poly.entity_id
_entity_poly.type
_entity_poly.pdbx_seq_one_letter_code
_entity_poly.pdbx_strand_id
1 'polypeptide(L)'
;SLLDQFPSIPQGTLLDIARNEFLPVDLRKLNSHLRDITDETSGRTPTGSSLTKDYPTFASLHRPLCTYFAVLTSFAAGTSDGATVAAISRSAFEYCNLLHSYAQEYDWSAVVRYHMAFHDIQRREMINGNYTGWGKPDLVLMGLHLVGKNR
;
A
#
# COMPACT_ATOMS: atom_id res chain seq x y z
N SER A 1 -21.40 6.96 -4.06
CA SER A 1 -21.04 5.76 -3.27
C SER A 1 -19.56 5.43 -3.47
N LEU A 2 -18.97 4.50 -2.72
CA LEU A 2 -17.57 4.10 -2.92
C LEU A 2 -17.35 3.47 -4.31
N LEU A 3 -18.35 2.74 -4.83
CA LEU A 3 -18.34 2.15 -6.17
C LEU A 3 -18.28 3.22 -7.27
N ASP A 4 -18.96 4.36 -7.09
CA ASP A 4 -18.93 5.45 -8.07
C ASP A 4 -17.58 6.17 -8.10
N GLN A 5 -16.86 6.19 -6.97
CA GLN A 5 -15.53 6.81 -6.87
C GLN A 5 -14.43 5.91 -7.44
N PHE A 6 -14.63 4.59 -7.38
CA PHE A 6 -13.65 3.58 -7.82
C PHE A 6 -14.29 2.53 -8.73
N PRO A 7 -14.86 2.93 -9.89
CA PRO A 7 -15.66 2.04 -10.73
C PRO A 7 -14.84 0.90 -11.36
N SER A 8 -13.52 1.07 -11.47
CA SER A 8 -12.62 0.06 -12.00
C SER A 8 -12.23 -1.00 -10.98
N ILE A 9 -12.40 -0.76 -9.68
CA ILE A 9 -11.99 -1.69 -8.62
C ILE A 9 -13.15 -2.62 -8.30
N PRO A 10 -12.95 -3.96 -8.31
CA PRO A 10 -13.99 -4.91 -7.94
C PRO A 10 -14.57 -4.61 -6.55
N GLN A 11 -15.89 -4.73 -6.41
CA GLN A 11 -16.58 -4.47 -5.14
C GLN A 11 -16.00 -5.29 -3.97
N GLY A 12 -15.65 -6.55 -4.21
CA GLY A 12 -15.00 -7.41 -3.20
C GLY A 12 -13.70 -6.79 -2.67
N THR A 13 -12.83 -6.33 -3.59
CA THR A 13 -11.58 -5.65 -3.22
C THR A 13 -11.81 -4.38 -2.41
N LEU A 14 -12.82 -3.58 -2.77
CA LEU A 14 -13.17 -2.38 -2.01
C LEU A 14 -13.63 -2.72 -0.57
N LEU A 15 -14.40 -3.80 -0.42
CA LEU A 15 -14.84 -4.29 0.87
C LEU A 15 -13.67 -4.83 1.70
N ASP A 16 -12.76 -5.57 1.08
CA ASP A 16 -11.57 -6.09 1.75
C ASP A 16 -10.70 -4.95 2.30
N ILE A 17 -10.55 -3.85 1.55
CA ILE A 17 -9.83 -2.66 2.02
C ILE A 17 -10.59 -2.01 3.18
N ALA A 18 -11.89 -1.77 3.01
CA ALA A 18 -12.74 -1.13 4.02
C ALA A 18 -12.78 -1.91 5.35
N ARG A 19 -12.65 -3.24 5.29
CA ARG A 19 -12.64 -4.13 6.47
C ARG A 19 -11.24 -4.42 7.02
N ASN A 20 -10.20 -3.82 6.44
CA ASN A 20 -8.81 -4.12 6.79
C ASN A 20 -8.43 -5.60 6.60
N GLU A 21 -9.07 -6.29 5.66
CA GLU A 21 -8.80 -7.69 5.31
C GLU A 21 -7.84 -7.81 4.11
N PHE A 22 -7.71 -6.75 3.32
CA PHE A 22 -6.86 -6.69 2.13
C PHE A 22 -5.38 -6.90 2.44
N LEU A 23 -4.77 -7.91 1.81
CA LEU A 23 -3.40 -8.32 2.09
C LEU A 23 -2.35 -7.44 1.37
N PRO A 24 -1.15 -7.23 1.95
CA PRO A 24 -0.10 -6.45 1.29
C PRO A 24 0.30 -7.01 -0.09
N VAL A 25 0.35 -8.34 -0.23
CA VAL A 25 0.68 -9.01 -1.50
C VAL A 25 -0.38 -8.79 -2.60
N ASP A 26 -1.59 -8.43 -2.21
CA ASP A 26 -2.71 -8.18 -3.11
C ASP A 26 -2.70 -6.75 -3.65
N LEU A 27 -1.86 -5.87 -3.13
CA LEU A 27 -1.77 -4.47 -3.55
C LEU A 27 -1.56 -4.32 -5.07
N ARG A 28 -0.88 -5.27 -5.71
CA ARG A 28 -0.72 -5.31 -7.18
C ARG A 28 -2.05 -5.37 -7.95
N LYS A 29 -3.11 -5.92 -7.35
CA LYS A 29 -4.47 -5.95 -7.92
C LYS A 29 -5.05 -4.55 -8.12
N LEU A 30 -4.56 -3.56 -7.37
CA LEU A 30 -4.97 -2.16 -7.56
C LEU A 30 -4.24 -1.50 -8.74
N ASN A 31 -3.14 -2.09 -9.20
CA ASN A 31 -2.30 -1.56 -10.26
C ASN A 31 -2.80 -1.96 -11.67
N SER A 32 -3.51 -3.09 -11.80
CA SER A 32 -4.11 -3.51 -13.07
C SER A 32 -5.07 -2.47 -13.65
N HIS A 33 -5.69 -1.67 -12.79
CA HIS A 33 -6.63 -0.63 -13.19
C HIS A 33 -5.95 0.68 -13.66
N LEU A 34 -4.65 0.85 -13.39
CA LEU A 34 -3.85 1.96 -13.93
C LEU A 34 -3.16 1.60 -15.26
N ARG A 35 -3.05 0.30 -15.58
CA ARG A 35 -2.51 -0.17 -16.87
C ARG A 35 -3.40 0.22 -18.04
N ASP A 36 -4.73 0.25 -17.86
CA ASP A 36 -5.67 0.71 -18.90
C ASP A 36 -5.42 2.17 -19.33
N ILE A 37 -4.72 2.96 -18.51
CA ILE A 37 -4.43 4.37 -18.81
C ILE A 37 -3.03 4.54 -19.43
N THR A 38 -2.13 3.55 -19.34
CA THR A 38 -0.72 3.78 -19.71
C THR A 38 0.03 2.76 -20.55
N ASP A 39 -0.37 1.50 -20.77
CA ASP A 39 0.33 0.69 -21.79
C ASP A 39 -0.32 -0.67 -22.11
N GLU A 40 -0.63 -0.84 -23.40
CA GLU A 40 -0.69 -2.13 -24.08
C GLU A 40 0.74 -2.69 -24.24
N THR A 41 1.29 -3.42 -23.26
CA THR A 41 2.31 -4.44 -23.60
C THR A 41 2.60 -5.43 -22.48
N SER A 42 2.85 -6.66 -22.90
CA SER A 42 3.36 -7.81 -22.14
C SER A 42 2.34 -8.59 -21.31
N GLY A 43 1.64 -9.48 -22.02
CA GLY A 43 1.17 -10.74 -21.49
C GLY A 43 2.36 -11.62 -21.09
N ARG A 44 2.50 -11.87 -19.79
CA ARG A 44 3.23 -13.03 -19.25
C ARG A 44 2.78 -13.26 -17.81
N THR A 45 2.13 -14.38 -17.57
CA THR A 45 1.83 -14.91 -16.24
C THR A 45 3.13 -15.44 -15.60
N PRO A 46 3.57 -14.92 -14.44
CA PRO A 46 4.69 -15.51 -13.72
C PRO A 46 4.16 -16.45 -12.63
N THR A 47 4.24 -17.75 -12.89
CA THR A 47 4.29 -18.79 -11.87
C THR A 47 5.59 -18.63 -11.07
N GLY A 48 5.45 -18.36 -9.76
CA GLY A 48 6.57 -18.13 -8.83
C GLY A 48 6.86 -16.64 -8.59
N SER A 49 6.06 -16.00 -7.73
CA SER A 49 6.26 -14.61 -7.33
C SER A 49 7.42 -14.51 -6.34
N SER A 50 8.54 -13.95 -6.81
CA SER A 50 9.40 -13.19 -5.90
C SER A 50 8.73 -11.82 -5.74
N LEU A 51 8.57 -11.32 -4.52
CA LEU A 51 7.96 -10.00 -4.24
C LEU A 51 8.56 -8.88 -5.09
N THR A 52 9.85 -8.98 -5.44
CA THR A 52 10.55 -8.03 -6.32
C THR A 52 10.14 -8.10 -7.79
N LYS A 53 9.63 -9.25 -8.27
CA LYS A 53 9.06 -9.36 -9.63
C LYS A 53 7.72 -8.66 -9.74
N ASP A 54 6.92 -8.71 -8.67
CA ASP A 54 5.62 -8.02 -8.62
C ASP A 54 5.78 -6.50 -8.47
N TYR A 55 6.87 -6.07 -7.83
CA TYR A 55 7.20 -4.65 -7.63
C TYR A 55 8.62 -4.34 -8.12
N PRO A 56 8.84 -4.18 -9.44
CA PRO A 56 10.19 -3.92 -9.98
C PRO A 56 10.72 -2.51 -9.68
N THR A 57 9.84 -1.54 -9.39
CA THR A 57 10.22 -0.14 -9.18
C THR A 57 9.43 0.51 -8.04
N PHE A 58 9.93 1.64 -7.50
CA PHE A 58 9.17 2.43 -6.53
C PHE A 58 7.76 2.76 -7.03
N ALA A 59 7.64 3.20 -8.29
CA ALA A 59 6.34 3.54 -8.89
C ALA A 59 5.37 2.34 -8.93
N SER A 60 5.87 1.13 -9.17
CA SER A 60 5.04 -0.08 -9.21
C SER A 60 4.40 -0.43 -7.86
N LEU A 61 5.01 0.00 -6.75
CA LEU A 61 4.47 -0.16 -5.39
C LEU A 61 3.68 1.08 -4.94
N HIS A 62 4.23 2.27 -5.17
CA HIS A 62 3.69 3.53 -4.69
C HIS A 62 2.31 3.85 -5.28
N ARG A 63 2.12 3.64 -6.60
CA ARG A 63 0.83 3.91 -7.25
C ARG A 63 -0.34 3.13 -6.65
N PRO A 64 -0.30 1.78 -6.56
CA PRO A 64 -1.40 1.05 -5.95
C PRO A 64 -1.53 1.32 -4.45
N LEU A 65 -0.43 1.67 -3.75
CA LEU A 65 -0.49 2.13 -2.36
C LEU A 65 -1.29 3.44 -2.21
N CYS A 66 -1.10 4.41 -3.10
CA CYS A 66 -1.92 5.61 -3.13
C CYS A 66 -3.41 5.28 -3.36
N THR A 67 -3.70 4.37 -4.27
CA THR A 67 -5.08 3.90 -4.51
C THR A 67 -5.68 3.25 -3.26
N TYR A 68 -4.90 2.40 -2.57
CA TYR A 68 -5.31 1.79 -1.31
C TYR A 68 -5.71 2.85 -0.26
N PHE A 69 -4.86 3.86 -0.03
CA PHE A 69 -5.17 4.94 0.91
C PHE A 69 -6.33 5.81 0.47
N ALA A 70 -6.52 6.04 -0.83
CA ALA A 70 -7.66 6.77 -1.36
C ALA A 70 -8.98 6.04 -1.05
N VAL A 71 -9.03 4.72 -1.29
CA VAL A 71 -10.20 3.89 -0.96
C VAL A 71 -10.47 3.92 0.55
N LEU A 72 -9.44 3.72 1.37
CA LEU A 72 -9.56 3.72 2.83
C LEU A 72 -10.09 5.06 3.36
N THR A 73 -9.55 6.17 2.86
CA THR A 73 -9.97 7.53 3.22
C THR A 73 -11.42 7.80 2.80
N SER A 74 -11.79 7.43 1.56
CA SER A 74 -13.15 7.62 1.06
C SER A 74 -14.18 6.80 1.84
N PHE A 75 -13.82 5.59 2.27
CA PHE A 75 -14.67 4.77 3.13
C PHE A 75 -14.89 5.43 4.49
N ALA A 76 -13.82 5.90 5.16
CA ALA A 76 -13.93 6.62 6.44
C ALA A 76 -14.72 7.94 6.33
N ALA A 77 -14.61 8.65 5.19
CA ALA A 77 -15.42 9.83 4.94
C ALA A 77 -16.92 9.49 4.84
N GLY A 78 -17.25 8.33 4.26
CA GLY A 78 -18.62 7.82 4.19
C GLY A 78 -19.24 7.52 5.56
N THR A 79 -18.44 7.22 6.57
CA THR A 79 -18.90 7.02 7.96
C THR A 79 -18.93 8.31 8.78
N SER A 80 -18.66 9.47 8.16
CA SER A 80 -18.64 10.79 8.82
C SER A 80 -17.64 10.92 9.98
N ASP A 81 -16.57 10.12 9.99
CA ASP A 81 -15.50 10.19 10.98
C ASP A 81 -14.35 11.09 10.49
N GLY A 82 -14.51 12.40 10.68
CA GLY A 82 -13.53 13.39 10.24
C GLY A 82 -12.14 13.23 10.91
N ALA A 83 -12.10 12.74 12.16
CA ALA A 83 -10.84 12.51 12.86
C ALA A 83 -10.07 11.34 12.23
N THR A 84 -10.76 10.25 11.91
CA THR A 84 -10.17 9.11 11.21
C THR A 84 -9.73 9.47 9.80
N VAL A 85 -10.53 10.22 9.04
CA VAL A 85 -10.14 10.75 7.71
C VAL A 85 -8.84 11.55 7.78
N ALA A 86 -8.73 12.46 8.74
CA ALA A 86 -7.52 13.26 8.94
C ALA A 86 -6.31 12.41 9.37
N ALA A 87 -6.54 11.40 10.22
CA ALA A 87 -5.51 10.46 10.65
C ALA A 87 -4.95 9.64 9.49
N ILE A 88 -5.82 8.99 8.70
CA ILE A 88 -5.43 8.20 7.53
C ILE A 88 -4.67 9.08 6.53
N SER A 89 -5.23 10.24 6.18
CA SER A 89 -4.64 11.11 5.14
C SER A 89 -3.22 11.57 5.51
N ARG A 90 -3.02 11.98 6.77
CA ARG A 90 -1.70 12.42 7.25
C ARG A 90 -0.71 11.27 7.29
N SER A 91 -1.09 10.15 7.89
CA SER A 91 -0.21 9.00 8.04
C SER A 91 0.10 8.31 6.71
N ALA A 92 -0.81 8.34 5.75
CA ALA A 92 -0.56 7.92 4.37
C ALA A 92 0.51 8.79 3.70
N PHE A 93 0.42 10.11 3.83
CA PHE A 93 1.41 11.05 3.29
C PHE A 93 2.80 10.84 3.93
N GLU A 94 2.85 10.76 5.26
CA GLU A 94 4.08 10.49 6.01
C GLU A 94 4.73 9.17 5.57
N TYR A 95 3.93 8.11 5.42
CA TYR A 95 4.43 6.81 5.00
C TYR A 95 4.95 6.80 3.56
N CYS A 96 4.25 7.43 2.62
CA CYS A 96 4.71 7.50 1.23
C CYS A 96 6.05 8.25 1.11
N ASN A 97 6.24 9.33 1.88
CA ASN A 97 7.52 10.04 1.92
C ASN A 97 8.63 9.19 2.54
N LEU A 98 8.33 8.49 3.64
CA LEU A 98 9.29 7.57 4.26
C LEU A 98 9.74 6.48 3.28
N LEU A 99 8.79 5.87 2.59
CA LEU A 99 9.07 4.82 1.61
C LEU A 99 9.87 5.36 0.42
N HIS A 100 9.61 6.60 0.02
CA HIS A 100 10.40 7.28 -1.00
C HIS A 100 11.85 7.47 -0.56
N SER A 101 12.09 7.97 0.66
CA SER A 101 13.45 8.09 1.23
C SER A 101 14.16 6.73 1.29
N TYR A 102 13.47 5.69 1.75
CA TYR A 102 14.05 4.34 1.78
C TYR A 102 14.40 3.81 0.39
N ALA A 103 13.59 4.11 -0.62
CA ALA A 103 13.90 3.74 -2.00
C ALA A 103 15.15 4.44 -2.55
N GLN A 104 15.55 5.60 -2.00
CA GLN A 104 16.81 6.26 -2.35
C GLN A 104 18.00 5.68 -1.58
N GLU A 105 17.81 5.27 -0.33
CA GLU A 105 18.90 4.87 0.57
C GLU A 105 19.23 3.37 0.53
N TYR A 106 18.23 2.51 0.36
CA TYR A 106 18.35 1.05 0.52
C TYR A 106 18.03 0.28 -0.75
N ASP A 107 18.53 -0.95 -0.82
CA ASP A 107 18.21 -1.90 -1.87
C ASP A 107 16.70 -2.03 -2.03
N TRP A 108 16.21 -1.89 -3.27
CA TRP A 108 14.77 -1.93 -3.52
C TRP A 108 14.10 -3.22 -3.03
N SER A 109 14.78 -4.36 -3.15
CA SER A 109 14.31 -5.64 -2.62
C SER A 109 14.17 -5.69 -1.10
N ALA A 110 14.97 -4.90 -0.38
CA ALA A 110 14.88 -4.73 1.06
C ALA A 110 13.69 -3.85 1.42
N VAL A 111 13.50 -2.75 0.70
CA VAL A 111 12.36 -1.83 0.87
C VAL A 111 11.02 -2.51 0.63
N VAL A 112 10.90 -3.34 -0.42
CA VAL A 112 9.67 -4.12 -0.67
C VAL A 112 9.39 -5.09 0.48
N ARG A 113 10.39 -5.77 1.03
CA ARG A 113 10.20 -6.67 2.18
C ARG A 113 9.78 -5.92 3.44
N TYR A 114 10.40 -4.76 3.71
CA TYR A 114 10.00 -3.88 4.79
C TYR A 114 8.53 -3.47 4.64
N HIS A 115 8.12 -3.00 3.45
CA HIS A 115 6.74 -2.60 3.18
C HIS A 115 5.75 -3.74 3.45
N MET A 116 6.03 -4.96 2.98
CA MET A 116 5.12 -6.10 3.15
C MET A 116 4.91 -6.44 4.63
N ALA A 117 5.99 -6.46 5.42
CA ALA A 117 5.91 -6.72 6.86
C ALA A 117 5.20 -5.57 7.59
N PHE A 118 5.56 -4.33 7.27
CA PHE A 118 4.99 -3.14 7.90
C PHE A 118 3.49 -3.01 7.63
N HIS A 119 3.07 -3.17 6.37
CA HIS A 119 1.66 -3.12 5.98
C HIS A 119 0.85 -4.21 6.72
N ASP A 120 1.36 -5.43 6.87
CA ASP A 120 0.64 -6.46 7.63
C ASP A 120 0.44 -6.10 9.11
N ILE A 121 1.42 -5.44 9.75
CA ILE A 121 1.26 -4.90 11.11
C ILE A 121 0.18 -3.82 11.11
N GLN A 122 0.27 -2.83 10.23
CA GLN A 122 -0.68 -1.72 10.19
C GLN A 122 -2.11 -2.20 9.92
N ARG A 123 -2.28 -3.18 9.04
CA ARG A 123 -3.57 -3.81 8.77
C ARG A 123 -4.20 -4.36 10.05
N ARG A 124 -3.42 -5.05 10.89
CA ARG A 124 -3.89 -5.59 12.17
C ARG A 124 -4.24 -4.50 13.18
N GLU A 125 -3.48 -3.42 13.22
CA GLU A 125 -3.80 -2.25 14.05
C GLU A 125 -5.10 -1.57 13.63
N MET A 126 -5.36 -1.48 12.31
CA MET A 126 -6.58 -0.86 11.77
C MET A 126 -7.85 -1.66 12.07
N ILE A 127 -7.76 -2.97 12.32
CA ILE A 127 -8.90 -3.78 12.83
C ILE A 127 -9.41 -3.20 14.17
N ASN A 128 -8.51 -2.65 14.98
CA ASN A 128 -8.84 -1.99 16.25
C ASN A 128 -9.13 -0.48 16.09
N GLY A 129 -9.25 0.02 14.86
CA GLY A 129 -9.49 1.43 14.56
C GLY A 129 -8.26 2.34 14.70
N ASN A 130 -7.06 1.78 14.87
CA ASN A 130 -5.83 2.58 14.97
C ASN A 130 -5.18 2.78 13.60
N TYR A 131 -5.37 3.97 13.02
CA TYR A 131 -4.80 4.34 11.71
C TYR A 131 -3.48 5.11 11.79
N THR A 132 -3.07 5.52 13.00
CA THR A 132 -1.94 6.45 13.19
C THR A 132 -0.56 5.80 13.02
N GLY A 133 -0.51 4.46 12.98
CA GLY A 133 0.75 3.73 12.92
C GLY A 133 1.47 3.86 11.57
N TRP A 134 0.76 4.14 10.47
CA TRP A 134 1.37 4.33 9.15
C TRP A 134 2.42 5.46 9.12
N GLY A 135 2.23 6.50 9.93
CA GLY A 135 3.15 7.65 10.00
C GLY A 135 4.43 7.41 10.81
N LYS A 136 4.57 6.23 11.42
CA LYS A 136 5.68 5.93 12.35
C LYS A 136 6.56 4.83 11.76
N PRO A 137 7.86 5.09 11.52
CA PRO A 137 8.80 4.04 11.15
C PRO A 137 8.84 2.93 12.20
N ASP A 138 8.87 1.67 11.76
CA ASP A 138 9.06 0.54 12.66
C ASP A 138 10.56 0.21 12.72
N LEU A 139 11.21 0.62 13.81
CA LEU A 139 12.66 0.47 13.99
C LEU A 139 13.10 -1.01 14.02
N VAL A 140 12.23 -1.92 14.47
CA VAL A 140 12.53 -3.36 14.48
C VAL A 140 12.53 -3.89 13.06
N LEU A 141 11.50 -3.56 12.27
CA LEU A 141 11.45 -3.93 10.86
C LEU A 141 12.56 -3.26 10.04
N MET A 142 12.93 -2.02 10.36
CA MET A 142 14.09 -1.36 9.74
C MET A 142 15.37 -2.16 10.00
N GLY A 143 15.61 -2.58 11.25
CA GLY A 143 16.75 -3.42 11.62
C GLY A 143 16.77 -4.77 10.88
N LEU A 144 15.62 -5.43 10.76
CA LEU A 144 15.50 -6.73 10.09
C LEU A 144 15.65 -6.65 8.57
N HIS A 145 15.10 -5.60 7.96
CA HIS A 145 14.97 -5.53 6.52
C HIS A 145 15.94 -4.58 5.85
N LEU A 146 16.27 -3.42 6.43
CA LEU A 146 17.00 -2.33 5.77
C LEU A 146 18.46 -2.22 6.21
N VAL A 147 18.75 -2.37 7.50
CA VAL A 147 20.12 -2.20 8.03
C VAL A 147 21.10 -3.15 7.32
N GLY A 148 22.21 -2.57 6.84
CA GLY A 148 23.25 -3.28 6.11
C GLY A 148 22.94 -3.54 4.63
N LYS A 149 21.85 -3.00 4.09
CA LYS A 149 21.43 -3.14 2.67
C LYS A 149 21.30 -1.79 1.98
N ASN A 150 22.32 -0.94 2.16
CA ASN A 150 22.40 0.34 1.45
C ASN A 150 22.66 0.10 -0.03
N ARG A 151 22.21 1.02 -0.89
CA ARG A 151 22.47 0.98 -2.34
C ARG A 151 23.93 1.27 -2.68
#